data_AF-A0A536TS04-F1
#
_entry.id   AF-A0A536TS04-F1
#
_cell.length_a   1.000
_cell.length_b   1.000
_cell.length_c   1.000
_cell.angle_alpha   90.00
_cell.angle_beta   90.00
_cell.angle_gamma   90.00
#
_symmetry.space_group_name_H-M   'P 1'
#
loop_
_entity.id
_entity.type
_entity.pdbx_description
1 polymer ?
#
loop_
_entity_poly.entity_id
_entity_poly.type
_entity_poly.pdbx_seq_one_letter_code
_entity_poly.pdbx_strand_id
1 'polypeptide(L)'
;MRLLAFIFAALILALQYPMWLGKGGWLRVRELDRQVEAQKHVNAELKTRNAVLDAEVRDLKQGLEAIEERARSELGMIRHDEVFFQLPQDAAARTPAASERSANPSR
;
A
#
# COMPACT_ATOMS: atom_id res chain seq x y z
N MET A 1 -28.84 -62.70 -16.99
CA MET A 1 -28.00 -62.37 -15.81
C MET A 1 -26.74 -61.58 -16.15
N ARG A 2 -25.88 -62.04 -17.08
CA ARG A 2 -24.60 -61.35 -17.40
C ARG A 2 -24.75 -59.96 -18.03
N LEU A 3 -25.78 -59.75 -18.85
CA LEU A 3 -26.01 -58.47 -19.54
C LEU A 3 -26.34 -57.32 -18.56
N LEU A 4 -27.12 -57.62 -17.51
CA LEU A 4 -27.44 -56.65 -16.46
C LEU A 4 -26.19 -56.21 -15.69
N ALA A 5 -25.25 -57.13 -15.46
CA ALA A 5 -23.98 -56.83 -14.79
C ALA A 5 -23.11 -55.88 -15.64
N PHE A 6 -23.08 -56.05 -16.96
CA PHE A 6 -22.37 -55.13 -17.85
C PHE A 6 -23.02 -53.74 -17.89
N ILE A 7 -24.35 -53.66 -17.88
CA ILE A 7 -25.08 -52.38 -17.82
C ILE A 7 -24.77 -51.66 -16.50
N PHE A 8 -24.80 -52.36 -15.37
CA PHE A 8 -24.44 -51.77 -14.08
C PHE A 8 -22.98 -51.36 -14.00
N ALA A 9 -22.06 -52.18 -14.52
CA ALA A 9 -20.64 -51.83 -14.59
C ALA A 9 -20.41 -50.58 -15.45
N ALA A 10 -21.07 -50.49 -16.61
CA ALA A 10 -21.02 -49.30 -17.46
C ALA A 10 -21.60 -48.06 -16.77
N LEU A 11 -22.69 -48.21 -16.02
CA LEU A 11 -23.31 -47.13 -15.26
C LEU A 11 -22.39 -46.61 -14.15
N ILE A 12 -21.72 -47.52 -13.43
CA ILE A 12 -20.73 -47.17 -12.40
C ILE A 12 -19.54 -46.45 -13.02
N LEU A 13 -19.01 -46.96 -14.15
CA LEU A 13 -17.88 -46.33 -14.84
C LEU A 13 -18.24 -44.93 -15.35
N ALA A 14 -19.45 -44.76 -15.90
CA ALA A 14 -19.96 -43.47 -16.35
C ALA A 14 -20.14 -42.47 -15.21
N LEU A 15 -20.42 -42.93 -13.98
CA LEU A 15 -20.52 -42.08 -12.80
C LEU A 15 -19.15 -41.74 -12.18
N GLN A 16 -18.18 -42.64 -12.30
CA GLN A 16 -16.81 -42.46 -11.78
C GLN A 16 -15.96 -41.56 -12.69
N TYR A 17 -16.18 -41.61 -14.01
CA TYR A 17 -15.41 -40.85 -14.99
C TYR A 17 -15.47 -39.32 -14.78
N PRO A 18 -16.63 -38.71 -14.45
CA PRO A 18 -16.74 -37.31 -14.07
C PRO A 18 -16.02 -36.96 -12.77
N MET A 19 -15.73 -37.90 -11.87
CA MET A 19 -14.90 -37.57 -10.70
C MET A 19 -13.42 -37.48 -11.05
N TRP A 20 -12.97 -38.20 -12.08
CA TRP A 20 -11.58 -38.13 -12.56
C TRP A 20 -11.35 -36.97 -13.54
N LEU A 21 -12.35 -36.66 -14.38
CA LEU A 21 -12.26 -35.65 -15.45
C LEU A 21 -13.22 -34.46 -15.31
N GLY A 22 -14.05 -34.41 -14.27
CA GLY A 22 -15.04 -33.34 -14.09
C GLY A 22 -14.42 -32.02 -13.64
N LYS A 23 -15.26 -31.14 -13.08
CA LYS A 23 -15.01 -29.70 -12.89
C LYS A 23 -13.71 -29.31 -12.13
N GLY A 24 -12.98 -30.27 -11.54
CA GLY A 24 -11.65 -30.11 -10.93
C GLY A 24 -10.60 -31.14 -11.40
N GLY A 25 -10.75 -31.75 -12.57
CA GLY A 25 -9.86 -32.81 -13.07
C GLY A 25 -8.41 -32.36 -13.25
N TRP A 26 -7.48 -33.33 -13.18
CA TRP A 26 -6.02 -33.11 -13.17
C TRP A 26 -5.49 -32.27 -14.35
N LEU A 27 -6.14 -32.37 -15.51
CA LEU A 27 -5.83 -31.54 -16.68
C LEU A 27 -6.10 -30.05 -16.44
N ARG A 28 -7.18 -29.72 -15.72
CA ARG A 28 -7.55 -28.33 -15.40
C ARG A 28 -6.60 -27.75 -14.36
N VAL A 29 -6.21 -28.54 -13.35
CA VAL A 29 -5.22 -28.15 -12.34
C VAL A 29 -3.89 -27.83 -13.00
N ARG A 30 -3.40 -28.67 -13.91
CA ARG A 30 -2.12 -28.44 -14.57
C ARG A 30 -2.10 -27.20 -15.48
N GLU A 31 -3.23 -26.90 -16.13
CA GLU A 31 -3.38 -25.69 -16.94
C GLU A 31 -3.52 -24.44 -16.05
N LEU A 32 -4.27 -24.53 -14.95
CA LEU A 32 -4.45 -23.43 -14.01
C LEU A 32 -3.15 -23.14 -13.23
N ASP A 33 -2.41 -24.17 -12.83
CA ASP A 33 -1.08 -24.04 -12.22
C ASP A 33 -0.10 -23.36 -13.20
N ARG A 34 -0.16 -23.70 -14.49
CA ARG A 34 0.67 -23.02 -15.50
C ARG A 34 0.35 -21.54 -15.61
N GLN A 35 -0.93 -21.17 -15.58
CA GLN A 35 -1.36 -19.77 -15.64
C GLN A 35 -0.97 -18.99 -14.37
N VAL A 36 -1.10 -19.63 -13.21
CA VAL A 36 -0.70 -19.08 -11.91
C VAL A 36 0.82 -18.86 -11.87
N GLU A 37 1.63 -19.82 -12.30
CA GLU A 37 3.09 -19.69 -12.34
C GLU A 37 3.55 -18.59 -13.31
N ALA A 38 2.92 -18.48 -14.48
CA ALA A 38 3.21 -17.39 -15.42
C ALA A 38 2.91 -16.01 -14.82
N GLN A 39 1.76 -15.86 -14.14
CA GLN A 39 1.39 -14.60 -13.48
C GLN A 39 2.26 -14.29 -12.26
N LYS A 40 2.72 -15.30 -11.51
CA LYS A 40 3.67 -15.11 -10.41
C LYS A 40 5.00 -14.56 -10.90
N HIS A 41 5.51 -15.07 -12.01
CA HIS A 41 6.77 -14.61 -12.58
C HIS A 41 6.70 -13.13 -13.00
N VAL A 42 5.63 -12.75 -13.71
CA VAL A 42 5.40 -11.35 -14.11
C VAL A 42 5.21 -10.44 -12.88
N ASN A 43 4.46 -10.89 -11.88
CA ASN A 43 4.30 -10.11 -10.64
C ASN A 43 5.62 -9.94 -9.88
N ALA A 44 6.47 -10.96 -9.85
CA ALA A 44 7.77 -10.87 -9.21
C ALA A 44 8.65 -9.80 -9.88
N GLU A 45 8.71 -9.81 -11.21
CA GLU A 45 9.46 -8.82 -12.00
C GLU A 45 8.92 -7.39 -11.79
N LEU A 46 7.60 -7.21 -11.81
CA LEU A 46 6.97 -5.92 -11.55
C LEU A 46 7.23 -5.42 -10.13
N LYS A 47 7.19 -6.30 -9.12
CA LYS A 47 7.52 -5.95 -7.73
C LYS A 47 8.97 -5.49 -7.59
N THR A 48 9.92 -6.17 -8.23
CA THR A 48 11.32 -5.75 -8.21
C THR A 48 11.50 -4.37 -8.83
N ARG A 49 10.90 -4.11 -9.99
CA ARG A 49 10.96 -2.79 -10.64
C ARG A 49 10.33 -1.70 -9.79
N ASN A 50 9.17 -1.99 -9.20
CA ASN A 50 8.49 -1.03 -8.34
C ASN A 50 9.32 -0.71 -7.09
N ALA A 51 9.98 -1.69 -6.49
CA ALA A 51 10.88 -1.46 -5.35
C ALA A 51 12.09 -0.58 -5.72
N VAL A 52 12.64 -0.72 -6.93
CA VAL A 52 13.72 0.13 -7.44
C VAL A 52 13.22 1.56 -7.65
N LEU A 53 12.09 1.73 -8.35
CA LEU A 53 11.50 3.06 -8.58
C LEU A 53 11.14 3.78 -7.27
N ASP A 54 10.60 3.05 -6.30
CA ASP A 54 10.30 3.59 -4.98
C ASP A 54 11.58 4.04 -4.24
N ALA A 55 12.68 3.32 -4.41
CA ALA A 55 13.97 3.71 -3.85
C ALA A 55 14.51 4.98 -4.53
N GLU A 56 14.44 5.06 -5.85
CA GLU A 56 14.82 6.26 -6.61
C GLU A 56 13.99 7.49 -6.20
N VAL A 57 12.67 7.33 -6.05
CA VAL A 57 11.80 8.44 -5.61
C VAL A 57 12.13 8.88 -4.19
N ARG A 58 12.44 7.94 -3.28
CA ARG A 58 12.86 8.29 -1.92
C ARG A 58 14.20 9.03 -1.91
N ASP A 59 15.18 8.55 -2.67
CA ASP A 59 16.49 9.20 -2.78
C ASP A 59 16.37 10.62 -3.35
N LEU A 60 15.58 10.79 -4.41
CA LEU A 60 15.35 12.10 -5.01
C LEU A 60 14.66 13.08 -4.05
N LYS A 61 13.69 12.60 -3.26
CA LYS A 61 13.02 13.41 -2.23
C LYS A 61 13.97 13.80 -1.10
N GLN A 62 14.74 12.85 -0.58
CA GLN A 62 15.72 13.11 0.48
C GLN A 62 16.81 14.08 0.03
N GLY A 63 17.29 13.93 -1.21
CA GLY A 63 18.26 14.86 -1.79
C GLY A 63 17.72 16.28 -1.91
N LEU A 64 16.45 16.45 -2.31
CA LEU A 64 15.80 17.76 -2.36
C LEU A 64 15.56 18.37 -0.97
N GLU A 65 15.10 17.57 0.00
CA GLU A 65 14.89 18.02 1.37
C GLU A 65 16.20 18.49 2.01
N ALA A 66 17.30 17.77 1.82
CA ALA A 66 18.62 18.16 2.32
C ALA A 66 19.11 19.49 1.73
N ILE A 67 18.85 19.72 0.44
CA ILE A 67 19.19 20.99 -0.24
C ILE A 67 18.28 22.12 0.26
N GLU A 68 16.99 21.87 0.43
CA GLU A 68 16.00 22.84 0.92
C GLU A 68 16.32 23.28 2.35
N GLU A 69 16.71 22.35 3.23
CA GLU A 69 17.11 22.66 4.59
C GLU A 69 18.39 23.49 4.64
N ARG A 70 19.39 23.19 3.80
CA ARG A 70 20.60 24.02 3.62
C ARG A 70 20.24 25.44 3.15
N ALA A 71 19.36 25.56 2.14
CA ALA A 71 18.95 26.84 1.59
C ALA A 71 18.18 27.70 2.61
N ARG A 72 17.30 27.08 3.41
CA ARG A 72 16.56 27.77 4.47
C ARG A 72 17.45 28.16 5.65
N SER A 73 18.29 27.24 6.13
CA SER A 73 19.10 27.44 7.34
C SER A 73 20.28 28.38 7.14
N GLU A 74 20.97 28.29 6.00
CA GLU A 74 22.20 29.08 5.79
C GLU A 74 21.98 30.34 4.95
N LEU A 75 21.14 30.25 3.92
CA LEU A 75 20.92 31.35 2.99
C LEU A 75 19.66 32.15 3.33
N GLY A 76 18.85 31.70 4.29
CA GLY A 76 17.57 32.31 4.63
C GLY A 76 16.60 32.36 3.45
N MET A 77 16.78 31.48 2.47
CA MET A 77 15.96 31.45 1.26
C MET A 77 14.57 30.93 1.60
N ILE A 78 13.55 31.65 1.14
CA ILE A 78 12.15 31.29 1.27
C ILE A 78 11.56 31.09 -0.13
N ARG A 79 10.60 30.17 -0.29
CA ARG A 79 9.88 30.03 -1.56
C ARG A 79 9.13 31.31 -1.93
N HIS A 80 8.88 31.49 -3.23
CA HIS A 80 8.24 32.70 -3.75
C HIS A 80 6.80 32.88 -3.25
N ASP A 81 6.16 31.79 -2.82
CA ASP A 81 4.79 31.69 -2.34
C ASP A 81 4.69 31.39 -0.82
N GLU A 82 5.80 31.45 -0.06
CA GLU A 82 5.77 31.25 1.40
C GLU A 82 5.96 32.56 2.18
N VAL A 83 5.27 32.68 3.32
CA VAL A 83 5.42 33.78 4.28
C VAL A 83 6.13 33.24 5.52
N PHE A 84 7.34 33.73 5.79
CA PHE A 84 8.18 33.27 6.89
C PHE A 84 7.98 34.13 8.15
N PHE A 85 7.51 33.51 9.25
CA PHE A 85 7.33 34.16 10.54
C PHE A 85 8.44 33.74 11.50
N GLN A 86 9.32 34.66 11.90
CA GLN A 86 10.25 34.45 13.01
C GLN A 86 9.60 34.95 14.29
N LEU A 87 9.35 34.08 15.26
CA LEU A 87 8.89 34.48 16.59
C LEU A 87 10.11 34.86 17.44
N PRO A 88 10.24 36.12 17.88
CA PRO A 88 11.23 36.49 18.87
C PRO A 88 10.93 35.74 20.18
N GLN A 89 11.94 35.13 20.78
CA GLN A 89 11.78 34.36 22.03
C GLN A 89 11.25 35.21 23.19
N ASP A 90 11.34 36.54 23.09
CA ASP A 90 10.80 37.50 24.06
C ASP A 90 9.27 37.66 24.04
N ALA A 91 8.58 37.16 23.00
CA ALA A 91 7.13 37.28 22.88
C ALA A 91 6.37 36.30 23.80
N ALA A 92 6.98 35.17 24.18
CA ALA A 92 6.40 34.23 25.15
C ALA A 92 6.36 34.82 26.58
N ALA A 93 7.17 35.84 26.87
CA ALA A 93 7.20 36.52 28.17
C ALA A 93 6.18 37.67 28.28
N ARG A 94 5.44 38.01 27.21
CA ARG A 94 4.42 39.07 27.20
C ARG A 94 3.04 38.52 26.88
N THR A 95 2.58 37.53 27.62
CA THR A 95 1.14 37.33 27.78
C THR A 95 0.63 38.49 28.65
N PRO A 96 -0.21 39.41 28.14
CA PRO A 96 -0.77 40.46 28.97
C PRO A 96 -1.77 39.81 29.93
N ALA A 97 -1.48 39.92 31.22
CA ALA A 97 -2.41 39.68 32.31
C ALA A 97 -3.62 40.63 32.16
N ALA A 98 -4.58 40.24 31.34
CA ALA A 98 -5.84 40.95 31.11
C ALA A 98 -7.00 40.02 31.44
N SER A 99 -7.05 39.53 32.68
CA SER A 99 -8.18 38.74 33.19
C SER A 99 -8.34 38.84 34.72
N GLU A 100 -8.09 40.00 35.32
CA GLU A 100 -8.30 40.24 36.77
C GLU A 100 -9.10 41.52 37.09
N ARG A 101 -9.96 42.00 36.18
CA ARG A 101 -10.77 43.21 36.43
C ARG A 101 -12.29 43.06 36.33
N SER A 102 -12.80 41.85 36.56
CA SER A 102 -14.24 41.59 36.67
C SER A 102 -14.58 40.62 37.81
N ALA A 103 -14.25 41.01 39.05
CA ALA A 103 -14.82 40.39 40.25
C ALA A 103 -14.63 41.31 41.46
N ASN A 104 -15.41 42.39 41.54
CA ASN A 104 -15.69 43.00 42.83
C ASN A 104 -17.18 43.41 42.88
N PRO A 105 -18.06 42.60 43.50
CA PRO A 105 -19.41 43.02 43.80
C PRO A 105 -19.38 43.88 45.06
N SER A 106 -19.93 45.08 44.92
CA SER A 106 -20.08 46.12 45.93
C SER A 106 -20.68 45.61 47.25
N ARG A 107 -20.07 46.02 48.37
CA ARG A 107 -20.72 46.09 49.68
C ARG A 107 -20.45 47.47 50.27
#